data_AF-A0A1B1AHP1-F1
#
_entry.id   AF-A0A1B1AHP1-F1
#
_cell.length_a   1.000
_cell.length_b   1.000
_cell.length_c   1.000
_cell.angle_alpha   90.00
_cell.angle_beta   90.00
_cell.angle_gamma   90.00
#
_symmetry.space_group_name_H-M   'P 1'
#
loop_
_entity.id
_entity.type
_entity.pdbx_description
1 polymer ?
#
loop_
_entity_poly.entity_id
_entity_poly.type
_entity_poly.pdbx_seq_one_letter_code
_entity_poly.pdbx_strand_id
1 'polypeptide(L)'
;MKARDARIFALCQHLRSAIDLFEQIAAEPLKTPETLVPEVQSVPPPPPERVALPVEKLTYNLKEAATALGIGKTTLYKAIAERRLRAIKLGSRTLIPSEDLRAWIAAQPMR
;
A
#
# COMPACT_ATOMS: atom_id res chain seq x y z
N MET A 1 37.34 8.16 27.70
CA MET A 1 35.90 8.48 27.75
C MET A 1 35.62 9.60 26.77
N LYS A 2 35.13 9.28 25.56
CA LYS A 2 34.93 10.28 24.50
C LYS A 2 33.67 11.08 24.82
N ALA A 3 33.85 12.38 25.05
CA ALA A 3 32.78 13.36 25.09
C ALA A 3 31.95 13.19 23.81
N ARG A 4 30.76 12.60 23.94
CA ARG A 4 29.84 12.45 22.83
C ARG A 4 29.42 13.86 22.46
N ASP A 5 29.86 14.31 21.30
CA ASP A 5 29.61 15.64 20.76
C ASP A 5 28.11 15.95 20.89
N ALA A 6 27.77 17.03 21.60
CA ALA A 6 26.40 17.40 21.90
C ALA A 6 25.54 17.53 20.62
N ARG A 7 26.18 17.85 19.49
CA ARG A 7 25.55 17.93 18.17
C ARG A 7 25.07 16.57 17.66
N ILE A 8 25.81 15.50 17.94
CA ILE A 8 25.41 14.13 17.58
C ILE A 8 24.23 13.70 18.43
N PHE A 9 24.23 14.03 19.72
CA PHE A 9 23.11 13.74 20.59
C PHE A 9 21.83 14.49 20.17
N ALA A 10 21.95 15.78 19.85
CA ALA A 10 20.84 16.59 19.33
C ALA A 10 20.28 16.03 18.01
N LEU A 11 21.15 15.58 17.10
CA LEU A 11 20.73 14.94 15.85
C LEU A 11 19.99 13.62 16.11
N CYS A 12 20.51 12.76 16.99
CA CYS A 12 19.84 11.52 17.37
C CYS A 12 18.48 11.76 18.04
N GLN A 13 18.37 12.82 18.86
CA GLN A 13 17.11 13.22 19.47
C GLN A 13 16.09 13.66 18.42
N HIS A 14 16.51 14.52 17.47
CA HIS A 14 15.63 14.99 16.41
C HIS A 14 15.16 13.86 15.49
N LEU A 15 16.05 12.92 15.14
CA LEU A 15 15.70 11.75 14.34
C LEU A 15 14.71 10.84 15.07
N ARG A 16 14.88 10.65 16.39
CA ARG A 16 13.93 9.87 17.19
C ARG A 16 12.55 10.54 17.23
N SER A 17 12.49 11.86 17.47
CA SER A 17 11.24 12.61 17.42
C SER A 17 10.56 12.56 16.04
N ALA A 18 11.32 12.55 14.95
CA ALA A 18 10.77 12.39 13.61
C ALA A 18 10.15 11.00 13.42
N ILE A 19 10.79 9.94 13.92
CA ILE A 19 10.26 8.57 13.88
C ILE A 19 8.96 8.48 14.69
N ASP A 20 8.93 9.04 15.90
CA ASP A 20 7.75 9.05 16.76
C ASP A 20 6.57 9.77 16.09
N LEU A 21 6.84 10.86 15.36
CA LEU A 21 5.83 11.60 14.60
C LEU A 21 5.30 10.76 13.42
N PHE A 22 6.17 10.05 12.69
CA PHE A 22 5.74 9.15 11.63
C PHE A 22 4.92 7.98 12.15
N GLU A 23 5.25 7.45 13.34
CA GLU A 23 4.48 6.39 13.98
C GLU A 23 3.09 6.90 14.40
N GLN A 24 2.95 8.14 14.87
CA GLN A 24 1.65 8.76 15.14
C GLN A 24 0.81 8.94 13.86
N ILE A 25 1.42 9.35 12.74
CA ILE A 25 0.72 9.46 11.45
C ILE A 25 0.28 8.09 10.93
N ALA A 26 1.10 7.05 11.13
CA ALA A 26 0.75 5.68 10.75
C ALA A 26 -0.29 5.04 11.69
N ALA A 27 -0.32 5.46 12.96
CA ALA A 27 -1.27 5.03 13.97
C ALA A 27 -2.60 5.81 13.92
N GLU A 28 -2.64 6.95 13.21
CA GLU A 28 -3.90 7.52 12.74
C GLU A 28 -4.44 6.53 11.72
N PRO A 29 -5.49 5.74 12.06
CA PRO A 29 -6.09 4.88 11.07
C PRO A 29 -6.51 5.85 9.97
N LEU A 30 -6.04 5.63 8.74
CA LEU A 30 -6.67 6.25 7.59
C LEU A 30 -8.15 5.94 7.78
N LYS A 31 -8.91 6.94 8.22
CA LYS A 31 -10.35 6.96 8.07
C LYS A 31 -10.50 6.82 6.57
N THR A 32 -10.63 5.57 6.11
CA THR A 32 -11.68 5.29 5.16
C THR A 32 -12.85 6.12 5.67
N PRO A 33 -13.45 7.02 4.87
CA PRO A 33 -14.68 7.66 5.26
C PRO A 33 -15.76 6.57 5.31
N GLU A 34 -15.64 5.69 6.30
CA GLU A 34 -16.61 4.75 6.76
C GLU A 34 -17.55 5.61 7.59
N THR A 35 -18.58 6.08 6.88
CA THR A 35 -19.91 5.99 7.44
C THR A 35 -20.08 6.75 8.75
N LEU A 36 -19.94 8.08 8.66
CA LEU A 36 -20.83 8.93 9.41
C LEU A 36 -22.22 8.72 8.77
N VAL A 37 -23.03 7.81 9.33
CA VAL A 37 -24.49 8.01 9.32
C VAL A 37 -24.78 8.85 10.56
N PRO A 38 -24.79 10.19 10.50
CA PRO A 38 -25.59 10.93 11.44
C PRO A 38 -27.05 10.71 11.02
N GLU A 39 -27.79 10.09 11.93
CA GLU A 39 -29.19 10.34 12.21
C GLU A 39 -30.00 11.06 11.10
N VAL A 40 -30.88 10.28 10.48
CA VAL A 40 -31.90 10.71 9.53
C VAL A 40 -32.80 11.76 10.17
N GLN A 41 -32.54 13.05 9.94
CA GLN A 41 -33.54 14.10 10.07
C GLN A 41 -33.54 14.98 8.80
N SER A 42 -34.69 14.91 8.11
CA SER A 42 -35.13 15.64 6.91
C SER A 42 -34.15 15.75 5.73
N VAL A 43 -33.86 14.64 5.06
CA VAL A 43 -33.29 14.68 3.70
C VAL A 43 -34.45 14.56 2.68
N PRO A 44 -34.65 15.51 1.75
CA PRO A 44 -35.60 15.34 0.65
C PRO A 44 -35.24 14.08 -0.17
N PRO A 45 -36.21 13.41 -0.83
CA PRO A 45 -35.99 12.07 -1.39
C PRO A 45 -34.71 12.02 -2.24
N PRO A 46 -33.80 11.06 -1.96
CA PRO A 46 -32.50 10.98 -2.61
C PRO A 46 -32.67 10.87 -4.13
N PRO A 47 -31.88 11.61 -4.93
CA PRO A 47 -31.67 11.28 -6.34
C PRO A 47 -31.30 9.80 -6.43
N PRO A 48 -31.82 9.05 -7.43
CA PRO A 48 -31.62 7.60 -7.50
C PRO A 48 -30.14 7.27 -7.35
N GLU A 49 -29.86 6.41 -6.37
CA GLU A 49 -28.56 5.94 -5.93
C GLU A 49 -27.61 5.75 -7.13
N ARG A 50 -26.71 6.71 -7.32
CA ARG A 50 -25.51 6.44 -8.12
C ARG A 50 -24.65 5.52 -7.27
N VAL A 51 -24.82 4.22 -7.45
CA VAL A 51 -23.96 3.18 -6.88
C VAL A 51 -22.52 3.59 -7.17
N ALA A 52 -21.81 4.08 -6.16
CA ALA A 52 -20.39 4.37 -6.27
C ALA A 52 -19.68 3.01 -6.29
N LEU A 53 -19.52 2.45 -7.49
CA LEU A 53 -18.77 1.21 -7.69
C LEU A 53 -17.36 1.42 -7.12
N PRO A 54 -16.87 0.54 -6.23
CA PRO A 54 -15.49 0.61 -5.76
C PRO A 54 -14.55 0.62 -6.96
N VAL A 55 -13.70 1.65 -7.07
CA VAL A 55 -12.70 1.72 -8.14
C VAL A 55 -11.59 0.73 -7.80
N GLU A 56 -11.75 -0.52 -8.24
CA GLU A 56 -10.75 -1.56 -8.04
C GLU A 56 -9.48 -1.27 -8.83
N LYS A 57 -8.32 -1.41 -8.18
CA LYS A 57 -7.02 -1.22 -8.82
C LYS A 57 -6.72 -2.39 -9.75
N LEU A 58 -6.83 -2.15 -11.05
CA LEU A 58 -6.67 -3.18 -12.10
C LEU A 58 -5.25 -3.71 -12.23
N THR A 59 -4.25 -2.87 -11.96
CA THR A 59 -2.84 -3.23 -12.13
C THR A 59 -1.96 -2.64 -11.05
N TYR A 60 -0.95 -3.39 -10.64
CA TYR A 60 0.09 -2.97 -9.71
C TYR A 60 1.41 -2.76 -10.45
N ASN A 61 2.16 -1.72 -10.08
CA ASN A 61 3.56 -1.66 -10.51
C ASN A 61 4.40 -2.66 -9.69
N LEU A 62 5.61 -2.97 -10.15
CA LEU A 62 6.46 -3.96 -9.47
C LEU A 62 6.79 -3.63 -8.01
N LYS A 63 6.99 -2.33 -7.69
CA LYS A 63 7.26 -1.88 -6.33
C LYS A 63 6.01 -2.03 -5.46
N GLU A 64 4.84 -1.69 -5.98
CA GLU A 64 3.55 -1.85 -5.30
C GLU A 64 3.22 -3.31 -5.08
N ALA A 65 3.43 -4.18 -6.08
CA ALA A 65 3.24 -5.62 -5.94
C ALA A 65 4.17 -6.19 -4.86
N ALA A 66 5.43 -5.76 -4.82
CA ALA A 66 6.37 -6.15 -3.78
C ALA A 66 5.88 -5.74 -2.38
N THR A 67 5.40 -4.51 -2.24
CA THR A 67 4.84 -4.00 -0.98
C THR A 67 3.55 -4.73 -0.59
N ALA A 68 2.63 -4.95 -1.53
CA ALA A 68 1.35 -5.61 -1.28
C ALA A 68 1.53 -7.08 -0.86
N LEU A 69 2.56 -7.75 -1.38
CA LEU A 69 2.89 -9.14 -1.05
C LEU A 69 3.85 -9.27 0.13
N GLY A 70 4.50 -8.19 0.56
CA GLY A 70 5.56 -8.24 1.58
C GLY A 70 6.83 -8.99 1.12
N ILE A 71 7.08 -9.12 -0.19
CA ILE A 71 8.23 -9.88 -0.72
C ILE A 71 9.25 -8.97 -1.40
N GLY A 72 10.49 -9.46 -1.50
CA GLY A 72 11.55 -8.78 -2.22
C GLY A 72 11.28 -8.66 -3.73
N LYS A 73 11.67 -7.54 -4.33
CA LYS A 73 11.55 -7.30 -5.79
C LYS A 73 12.22 -8.38 -6.62
N THR A 74 13.33 -8.93 -6.14
CA THR A 74 14.06 -10.01 -6.82
C THR A 74 13.20 -11.25 -7.02
N THR A 75 12.34 -11.58 -6.06
CA THR A 75 11.41 -12.72 -6.16
C THR A 75 10.37 -12.48 -7.25
N LEU A 76 9.82 -11.26 -7.31
CA LEU A 76 8.91 -10.87 -8.39
C LEU A 76 9.60 -10.90 -9.77
N TYR A 77 10.82 -10.37 -9.88
CA TYR A 77 11.59 -10.44 -11.13
C TYR A 77 11.85 -11.89 -11.57
N LYS A 78 12.20 -12.78 -10.62
CA LYS A 78 12.36 -14.21 -10.91
C LYS A 78 11.05 -14.82 -11.41
N ALA A 79 9.93 -14.57 -10.73
CA ALA A 79 8.62 -15.08 -11.15
C ALA A 79 8.21 -14.59 -12.55
N ILE A 80 8.53 -13.35 -12.90
CA ILE A 80 8.30 -12.80 -14.25
C ILE A 80 9.24 -13.45 -15.28
N ALA A 81 10.53 -13.59 -14.96
CA ALA A 81 11.52 -14.20 -15.84
C ALA A 81 11.20 -15.69 -16.12
N GLU A 82 10.73 -16.41 -15.11
CA GLU A 82 10.28 -17.80 -15.19
C GLU A 82 8.90 -17.95 -15.84
N ARG A 83 8.29 -16.84 -16.30
CA ARG A 83 6.93 -16.77 -16.87
C ARG A 83 5.83 -17.32 -15.97
N ARG A 84 6.07 -17.36 -14.65
CA ARG A 84 5.07 -17.75 -13.63
C ARG A 84 4.14 -16.61 -13.29
N LEU A 85 4.60 -15.36 -13.46
CA LEU A 85 3.82 -14.16 -13.25
C LEU A 85 3.78 -13.32 -14.54
N ARG A 86 2.59 -13.02 -15.03
CA ARG A 86 2.41 -12.18 -16.21
C ARG A 86 2.62 -10.71 -15.87
N ALA A 87 3.33 -10.01 -16.74
CA ALA A 87 3.58 -8.58 -16.60
C ALA A 87 3.41 -7.89 -17.96
N ILE A 88 2.70 -6.77 -17.95
CA ILE A 88 2.42 -5.93 -19.11
C ILE A 88 3.41 -4.76 -19.09
N LYS A 89 4.10 -4.55 -20.20
CA LYS A 89 4.98 -3.39 -20.38
C LYS A 89 4.17 -2.23 -20.95
N LEU A 90 3.95 -1.19 -20.15
CA LEU A 90 3.26 0.04 -20.55
C LEU A 90 4.26 1.20 -20.57
N GLY A 91 4.80 1.49 -21.76
CA GLY A 91 5.87 2.48 -21.94
C GLY A 91 7.13 2.10 -21.17
N SER A 92 7.51 2.95 -20.21
CA SER A 92 8.66 2.72 -19.32
C SER A 92 8.33 1.88 -18.08
N ARG A 93 7.04 1.60 -17.82
CA ARG A 93 6.60 0.93 -16.60
C ARG A 93 6.20 -0.52 -16.87
N THR A 94 6.55 -1.40 -15.93
CA THR A 94 6.05 -2.77 -15.89
C THR A 94 4.90 -2.83 -14.90
N LEU A 95 3.74 -3.24 -15.40
CA LEU A 95 2.50 -3.40 -14.64
C LEU A 95 2.13 -4.87 -14.56
N ILE A 96 1.58 -5.28 -13.42
CA ILE A 96 1.12 -6.64 -13.16
C ILE A 96 -0.39 -6.56 -12.95
N PRO A 97 -1.20 -7.26 -13.75
CA PRO A 97 -2.64 -7.35 -13.52
C PRO A 97 -2.95 -7.90 -12.13
N SER A 98 -3.95 -7.33 -11.46
CA SER A 98 -4.37 -7.77 -10.13
C SER A 98 -4.82 -9.23 -10.12
N GLU A 99 -5.52 -9.67 -11.16
CA GLU A 99 -5.97 -11.05 -11.36
C GLU A 99 -4.79 -12.04 -11.44
N ASP A 100 -3.78 -11.70 -12.24
CA ASP A 100 -2.58 -12.54 -12.40
C ASP A 100 -1.76 -12.61 -11.11
N LEU A 101 -1.68 -11.50 -10.37
CA LEU A 101 -1.03 -11.49 -9.07
C LEU A 101 -1.74 -12.41 -8.08
N ARG A 102 -3.08 -12.35 -8.01
CA ARG A 102 -3.89 -13.22 -7.16
C ARG A 102 -3.75 -14.70 -7.57
N ALA A 103 -3.82 -14.99 -8.86
CA ALA A 103 -3.65 -16.35 -9.39
C ALA A 103 -2.27 -16.92 -9.06
N TRP A 104 -1.22 -16.10 -9.16
CA TRP A 104 0.14 -16.52 -8.84
C TRP A 104 0.32 -16.88 -7.36
N ILE A 105 -0.30 -16.14 -6.45
CA ILE A 105 -0.31 -16.46 -5.01
C ILE A 105 -1.06 -17.77 -4.76
N ALA A 106 -2.24 -17.92 -5.36
CA ALA A 106 -3.08 -19.12 -5.21
C ALA A 106 -2.38 -20.39 -5.73
N ALA A 107 -1.48 -20.24 -6.71
CA ALA A 107 -0.68 -21.33 -7.25
C ALA A 107 0.56 -21.68 -6.40
N GLN A 108 0.88 -20.92 -5.35
CA GLN A 108 2.02 -21.24 -4.50
C GLN A 108 1.72 -22.48 -3.64
N PRO A 109 2.70 -23.38 -3.47
CA PRO A 109 2.54 -24.50 -2.56
C PRO A 109 2.42 -23.98 -1.13
N MET A 110 1.31 -24.30 -0.47
CA MET A 110 1.21 -24.15 0.99
C MET A 110 2.15 -25.17 1.62
N ARG A 111 3.09 -24.70 2.44
CA ARG A 111 4.18 -25.50 3.00
C ARG A 111 4.28 -25.31 4.50
#